data_AF-A0A7C6TVF8-F1
#
_entry.id   AF-A0A7C6TVF8-F1
#
_cell.length_a   1.000
_cell.length_b   1.000
_cell.length_c   1.000
_cell.angle_alpha   90.00
_cell.angle_beta   90.00
_cell.angle_gamma   90.00
#
_symmetry.space_group_name_H-M   'P 1'
#
loop_
_entity.id
_entity.type
_entity.pdbx_description
1 polymer ?
#
loop_
_entity_poly.entity_id
_entity_poly.type
_entity_poly.pdbx_seq_one_letter_code
_entity_poly.pdbx_strand_id
1 'polypeptide(L)'
;AGLIVAIPLLLLGLILSEVTPLPTEGGYLAEGNSILYMALKYLVFGRPLPLGGEDVLLHPVAFAGWAGLLVTSLNLIPAGQLDGGHIAYALLGWRARYLTRVIIGIVAVLGIFWQGWLLWAVLIFFLSRVQTGPLDDISPLSRGEIALAVVLLVLFVLTFTPFPLRLIP
;
A
#
# COMPACT_ATOMS: atom_id res chain seq x y z
N ALA A 1 4.67 -7.40 10.46
CA ALA A 1 6.15 -7.43 10.48
C ALA A 1 6.77 -6.36 9.57
N GLY A 2 6.35 -6.25 8.29
CA GLY A 2 6.92 -5.27 7.34
C GLY A 2 6.92 -3.81 7.83
N LEU A 3 5.80 -3.33 8.37
CA LEU A 3 5.68 -1.94 8.84
C LEU A 3 6.63 -1.58 10.01
N ILE A 4 6.90 -2.53 10.91
CA ILE A 4 7.75 -2.32 12.09
C ILE A 4 9.20 -2.02 11.68
N VAL A 5 9.65 -2.57 10.56
CA VAL A 5 10.97 -2.32 9.99
C VAL A 5 10.93 -1.15 9.00
N ALA A 6 9.87 -1.05 8.21
CA ALA A 6 9.71 -0.01 7.20
C ALA A 6 9.66 1.39 7.81
N ILE A 7 8.94 1.61 8.92
CA ILE A 7 8.82 2.93 9.55
C ILE A 7 10.18 3.48 10.04
N PRO A 8 10.97 2.76 10.86
CA PRO A 8 12.27 3.24 11.29
C PRO A 8 13.23 3.50 10.13
N LEU A 9 13.28 2.61 9.13
CA LEU A 9 14.12 2.82 7.95
C LEU A 9 13.67 4.02 7.14
N LEU A 10 12.37 4.20 6.95
CA LEU A 10 11.82 5.34 6.24
C LEU A 10 12.13 6.64 6.98
N LEU A 11 11.94 6.70 8.30
CA LEU A 11 12.27 7.86 9.12
C LEU A 11 13.76 8.19 9.06
N LEU A 12 14.63 7.19 9.28
CA LEU A 12 16.09 7.37 9.18
C LEU A 12 16.48 7.88 7.79
N GLY A 13 15.93 7.25 6.75
CA GLY A 13 16.20 7.65 5.38
C GLY A 13 15.71 9.07 5.08
N LEU A 14 14.54 9.46 5.56
CA LEU A 14 14.00 10.81 5.37
C LEU A 14 14.86 11.86 6.08
N ILE A 15 15.37 11.57 7.28
CA ILE A 15 16.32 12.44 7.98
C ILE A 15 17.63 12.61 7.20
N LEU A 16 18.06 11.55 6.48
CA LEU A 16 19.24 11.56 5.62
C LEU A 16 18.96 12.10 4.20
N SER A 17 17.71 12.41 3.87
CA SER A 17 17.33 12.88 2.54
C SER A 17 17.38 14.41 2.48
N GLU A 18 17.74 14.94 1.33
CA GLU A 18 17.80 16.39 1.10
C GLU A 18 16.56 16.86 0.34
N VAL A 19 16.09 18.07 0.64
CA VAL A 19 15.01 18.69 -0.15
C VAL A 19 15.66 19.53 -1.24
N THR A 20 15.37 19.18 -2.49
CA THR A 20 16.00 19.81 -3.66
C THR A 20 14.95 20.27 -4.65
N PRO A 21 15.24 21.29 -5.48
CA PRO A 21 14.40 21.63 -6.61
C PRO A 21 14.23 20.43 -7.53
N LEU A 22 13.01 20.19 -7.98
CA LEU A 22 12.70 19.11 -8.91
C LEU A 22 13.47 19.33 -10.22
N PRO A 23 14.07 18.28 -10.81
CA PRO A 23 14.72 18.37 -12.10
C PRO A 23 13.74 18.92 -13.14
N THR A 24 14.14 19.96 -13.85
CA THR A 24 13.37 20.57 -14.94
C THR A 24 13.73 19.99 -16.31
N GLU A 25 14.80 19.19 -16.37
CA GLU A 25 15.27 18.53 -17.58
C GLU A 25 15.65 17.07 -17.31
N GLY A 26 15.48 16.21 -18.32
CA GLY A 26 16.01 14.85 -18.34
C GLY A 26 15.06 13.76 -17.84
N GLY A 27 13.89 14.12 -17.33
CA GLY A 27 12.92 13.21 -16.73
C GLY A 27 13.45 12.46 -15.51
N TYR A 28 12.59 12.17 -14.54
CA TYR A 28 12.99 11.43 -13.34
C TYR A 28 11.87 10.51 -12.85
N LEU A 29 12.28 9.46 -12.14
CA LEU A 29 11.35 8.53 -11.52
C LEU A 29 11.01 9.03 -10.12
N ALA A 30 9.76 9.43 -9.92
CA ALA A 30 9.22 9.85 -8.63
C ALA A 30 8.43 8.71 -7.97
N GLU A 31 8.60 8.58 -6.66
CA GLU A 31 7.81 7.68 -5.83
C GLU A 31 6.42 8.25 -5.52
N GLY A 32 5.47 7.34 -5.33
CA GLY A 32 4.10 7.68 -4.98
C GLY A 32 3.93 8.03 -3.51
N ASN A 33 2.93 8.86 -3.23
CA ASN A 33 2.57 9.26 -1.89
C ASN A 33 1.37 8.44 -1.35
N SER A 34 1.58 7.73 -0.24
CA SER A 34 0.51 7.23 0.63
C SER A 34 0.23 8.23 1.75
N ILE A 35 -0.91 8.09 2.43
CA ILE A 35 -1.28 8.97 3.55
C ILE A 35 -0.23 8.89 4.66
N LEU A 36 0.22 7.69 5.02
CA LEU A 36 1.26 7.48 6.03
C LEU A 36 2.59 8.09 5.57
N TYR A 37 2.97 7.89 4.31
CA TYR A 37 4.23 8.45 3.81
C TYR A 37 4.23 9.98 3.80
N MET A 38 3.13 10.61 3.39
CA MET A 38 2.97 12.06 3.46
C MET A 38 3.06 12.57 4.90
N ALA A 39 2.42 11.88 5.84
CA ALA A 39 2.49 12.24 7.25
C ALA A 39 3.92 12.16 7.81
N LEU A 40 4.69 11.14 7.41
CA LEU A 40 6.09 11.01 7.82
C LEU A 40 6.99 12.06 7.17
N LYS A 41 6.77 12.41 5.89
CA LYS A 41 7.47 13.54 5.24
C LYS A 41 7.17 14.85 5.97
N TYR A 42 5.90 15.11 6.28
CA TYR A 42 5.51 16.30 7.03
C TYR A 42 6.15 16.34 8.43
N LEU A 43 6.20 15.20 9.13
CA LEU A 43 6.82 15.09 10.44
C LEU A 43 8.31 15.44 10.42
N VAL A 44 9.04 15.02 9.39
CA VAL A 44 10.49 15.22 9.27
C VAL A 44 10.84 16.63 8.76
N PHE A 45 10.12 17.13 7.76
CA PHE A 45 10.45 18.40 7.08
C PHE A 45 9.60 19.59 7.52
N GLY A 46 8.54 19.38 8.31
CA GLY A 46 7.66 20.44 8.82
C GLY A 46 6.79 21.13 7.76
N ARG A 47 6.78 20.63 6.52
CA ARG A 47 5.98 21.16 5.40
C ARG A 47 5.48 20.02 4.51
N PRO A 48 4.33 20.18 3.83
CA PRO A 48 3.91 19.22 2.83
C PRO A 48 4.89 19.24 1.66
N LEU A 49 5.31 18.07 1.20
CA LEU A 49 6.18 17.90 0.02
C LEU A 49 5.56 16.85 -0.92
N PRO A 50 5.61 17.05 -2.25
CA PRO A 50 6.22 18.17 -2.97
C PRO A 50 5.45 19.51 -2.80
N LEU A 51 6.18 20.63 -2.74
CA LEU A 51 5.61 21.98 -2.68
C LEU A 51 6.55 23.01 -3.31
N GLY A 52 6.00 23.93 -4.11
CA GLY A 52 6.78 25.04 -4.68
C GLY A 52 7.85 24.62 -5.70
N GLY A 53 7.73 23.43 -6.30
CA GLY A 53 8.73 22.88 -7.21
C GLY A 53 9.90 22.19 -6.51
N GLU A 54 9.84 22.00 -5.20
CA GLU A 54 10.81 21.22 -4.43
C GLU A 54 10.19 19.88 -3.98
N ASP A 55 11.02 18.84 -3.94
CA ASP A 55 10.68 17.57 -3.30
C ASP A 55 11.91 16.93 -2.65
N VAL A 56 11.68 15.84 -1.92
CA VAL A 56 12.69 15.07 -1.24
C VAL A 56 13.48 14.24 -2.24
N LEU A 57 14.78 14.50 -2.37
CA LEU A 57 15.70 13.59 -3.03
C LEU A 57 15.94 12.39 -2.08
N LEU A 58 15.22 11.29 -2.33
CA LEU A 58 15.25 10.14 -1.42
C LEU A 58 16.63 9.54 -1.30
N HIS A 59 17.10 9.45 -0.06
CA HIS A 59 18.20 8.56 0.30
C HIS A 59 17.80 7.09 0.02
N PRO A 60 18.71 6.21 -0.44
CA PRO A 60 18.37 4.80 -0.73
C PRO A 60 17.71 4.05 0.44
N VAL A 61 18.04 4.42 1.68
CA VAL A 61 17.41 3.89 2.89
C VAL A 61 15.94 4.31 3.00
N ALA A 62 15.60 5.55 2.63
CA ALA A 62 14.23 6.03 2.59
C ALA A 62 13.44 5.29 1.51
N PHE A 63 14.04 5.09 0.34
CA PHE A 63 13.42 4.34 -0.75
C PHE A 63 13.12 2.88 -0.35
N ALA A 64 14.03 2.23 0.38
CA ALA A 64 13.79 0.89 0.93
C ALA A 64 12.63 0.87 1.95
N GLY A 65 12.55 1.87 2.84
CA GLY A 65 11.43 2.02 3.77
C GLY A 65 10.09 2.26 3.06
N TRP A 66 10.09 3.11 2.04
CA TRP A 66 8.94 3.38 1.17
C TRP A 66 8.47 2.10 0.44
N ALA A 67 9.40 1.34 -0.13
CA ALA A 67 9.09 0.05 -0.75
C ALA A 67 8.48 -0.93 0.26
N GLY A 68 8.94 -0.90 1.52
CA GLY A 68 8.34 -1.66 2.62
C GLY A 68 6.87 -1.28 2.91
N LEU A 69 6.53 0.01 2.85
CA LEU A 69 5.14 0.47 2.93
C LEU A 69 4.31 -0.05 1.76
N LEU A 70 4.86 0.02 0.54
CA LEU A 70 4.20 -0.48 -0.67
C LEU A 70 3.91 -1.98 -0.55
N VAL A 71 4.91 -2.80 -0.21
CA VAL A 71 4.74 -4.26 -0.02
C VAL A 71 3.70 -4.55 1.06
N THR A 72 3.71 -3.80 2.17
CA THR A 72 2.70 -3.95 3.22
C THR A 72 1.30 -3.67 2.67
N SER A 73 1.13 -2.58 1.91
CA SER A 73 -0.17 -2.23 1.33
C SER A 73 -0.66 -3.28 0.32
N LEU A 74 0.24 -3.85 -0.49
CA LEU A 74 -0.09 -4.89 -1.46
C LEU A 74 -0.57 -6.17 -0.77
N ASN A 75 0.08 -6.59 0.30
CA ASN A 75 -0.34 -7.76 1.08
C ASN A 75 -1.68 -7.54 1.80
N LEU A 76 -1.99 -6.29 2.18
CA LEU A 76 -3.24 -5.95 2.87
C LEU A 76 -4.40 -5.64 1.90
N ILE A 77 -4.22 -5.78 0.59
CA ILE A 77 -5.34 -5.66 -0.35
C ILE A 77 -6.42 -6.69 0.02
N PRO A 78 -7.69 -6.27 0.21
CA PRO A 78 -8.76 -7.16 0.65
C PRO A 78 -9.29 -8.04 -0.49
N ALA A 79 -8.43 -8.89 -1.05
CA ALA A 79 -8.74 -9.73 -2.20
C ALA A 79 -7.93 -11.04 -2.22
N GLY A 80 -8.61 -12.13 -2.59
CA GLY A 80 -7.98 -13.42 -2.89
C GLY A 80 -7.25 -14.03 -1.70
N GLN A 81 -6.05 -14.57 -1.98
CA GLN A 81 -5.17 -15.26 -1.03
C GLN A 81 -4.20 -14.32 -0.30
N LEU A 82 -4.31 -13.01 -0.52
CA LEU A 82 -3.49 -12.03 0.20
C LEU A 82 -3.91 -11.99 1.68
N ASP A 83 -3.03 -11.47 2.55
CA ASP A 83 -3.33 -11.33 3.99
C ASP A 83 -4.62 -10.51 4.20
N GLY A 84 -4.81 -9.44 3.40
CA GLY A 84 -6.04 -8.65 3.38
C GLY A 84 -7.28 -9.44 2.97
N GLY A 85 -7.14 -10.45 2.10
CA GLY A 85 -8.22 -11.35 1.70
C GLY A 85 -8.70 -12.24 2.84
N HIS A 86 -7.78 -12.77 3.64
CA HIS A 86 -8.09 -13.54 4.85
C HIS A 86 -8.77 -12.66 5.92
N ILE A 87 -8.30 -11.43 6.09
CA ILE A 87 -8.91 -10.44 6.99
C ILE A 87 -10.34 -10.11 6.54
N ALA A 88 -10.53 -9.88 5.25
CA ALA A 88 -11.86 -9.62 4.66
C ALA A 88 -12.78 -10.84 4.81
N TYR A 89 -12.27 -12.06 4.65
CA TYR A 89 -13.03 -13.28 4.87
C TYR A 89 -13.43 -13.43 6.34
N ALA A 90 -12.53 -13.18 7.29
CA ALA A 90 -12.85 -13.23 8.70
C ALA A 90 -14.02 -12.29 9.06
N LEU A 91 -14.06 -11.08 8.48
CA LEU A 91 -15.10 -10.09 8.75
C LEU A 91 -16.41 -10.33 7.98
N LEU A 92 -16.34 -10.80 6.73
CA LEU A 92 -17.49 -10.86 5.81
C LEU A 92 -17.94 -12.28 5.47
N GLY A 93 -17.19 -13.29 5.91
CA GLY A 93 -17.32 -14.70 5.54
C GLY A 93 -17.32 -14.86 4.01
N TRP A 94 -18.24 -15.69 3.53
CA TRP A 94 -18.44 -15.95 2.11
C TRP A 94 -18.67 -14.70 1.25
N ARG A 95 -19.15 -13.58 1.84
CA ARG A 95 -19.38 -12.33 1.08
C ARG A 95 -18.08 -11.68 0.62
N ALA A 96 -16.93 -12.01 1.22
CA ALA A 96 -15.62 -11.54 0.79
C ALA A 96 -15.29 -11.87 -0.68
N ARG A 97 -15.92 -12.91 -1.26
CA ARG A 97 -15.81 -13.21 -2.69
C ARG A 97 -16.33 -12.09 -3.59
N TYR A 98 -17.38 -11.38 -3.17
CA TYR A 98 -17.94 -10.26 -3.93
C TYR A 98 -17.04 -9.04 -3.79
N LEU A 99 -16.52 -8.78 -2.59
CA LEU A 99 -15.52 -7.75 -2.35
C LEU A 99 -14.28 -7.97 -3.23
N THR A 100 -13.77 -9.19 -3.30
CA THR A 100 -12.64 -9.56 -4.16
C THR A 100 -12.90 -9.19 -5.63
N ARG A 101 -14.09 -9.49 -6.17
CA ARG A 101 -14.45 -9.12 -7.56
C ARG A 101 -14.48 -7.60 -7.77
N VAL A 102 -15.02 -6.86 -6.80
CA VAL A 102 -15.03 -5.39 -6.83
C VAL A 102 -13.61 -4.84 -6.80
N ILE A 103 -12.74 -5.36 -5.92
CA ILE A 103 -11.34 -4.95 -5.81
C ILE A 103 -10.57 -5.23 -7.10
N ILE A 104 -10.75 -6.40 -7.73
CA ILE A 104 -10.14 -6.69 -9.03
C ILE A 104 -10.58 -5.65 -10.07
N GLY A 105 -11.87 -5.29 -10.11
CA GLY A 105 -12.39 -4.24 -11.00
C GLY A 105 -11.75 -2.87 -10.73
N ILE A 106 -11.66 -2.46 -9.46
CA ILE A 106 -11.02 -1.20 -9.07
C ILE A 106 -9.54 -1.20 -9.46
N VAL A 107 -8.80 -2.26 -9.16
CA VAL A 107 -7.38 -2.38 -9.48
C VAL A 107 -7.17 -2.40 -11.00
N ALA A 108 -8.04 -3.06 -11.77
CA ALA A 108 -8.00 -3.02 -13.23
C ALA A 108 -8.23 -1.60 -13.79
N VAL A 109 -9.17 -0.84 -13.22
CA VAL A 109 -9.40 0.57 -13.58
C VAL A 109 -8.19 1.43 -13.22
N LEU A 110 -7.58 1.22 -12.04
CA LEU A 110 -6.32 1.87 -11.67
C LEU A 110 -5.18 1.52 -12.65
N GLY A 111 -5.23 0.32 -13.23
CA GLY A 111 -4.35 -0.17 -14.30
C GLY A 111 -4.33 0.69 -15.56
N ILE A 112 -5.41 1.43 -15.84
CA ILE A 112 -5.47 2.38 -16.94
C ILE A 112 -4.51 3.54 -16.71
N PHE A 113 -4.34 3.94 -15.44
CA PHE A 113 -3.48 5.06 -15.08
C PHE A 113 -2.07 4.64 -14.67
N TRP A 114 -1.90 3.42 -14.17
CA TRP A 114 -0.59 2.84 -13.85
C TRP A 114 -0.56 1.35 -14.17
N GLN A 115 0.14 0.98 -15.24
CA GLN A 115 0.08 -0.35 -15.87
C GLN A 115 0.42 -1.51 -14.93
N GLY A 116 1.25 -1.29 -13.90
CA GLY A 116 1.56 -2.36 -12.95
C GLY A 116 0.35 -2.82 -12.13
N TRP A 117 -0.74 -2.05 -12.05
CA TRP A 117 -1.99 -2.54 -11.48
C TRP A 117 -2.70 -3.55 -12.36
N LEU A 118 -2.49 -3.55 -13.68
CA LEU A 118 -3.04 -4.59 -14.55
C LEU A 118 -2.39 -5.94 -14.23
N LEU A 119 -1.07 -5.95 -13.98
CA LEU A 119 -0.36 -7.14 -13.50
C LEU A 119 -0.97 -7.63 -12.18
N TRP A 120 -1.16 -6.73 -11.21
CA TRP A 120 -1.79 -7.08 -9.93
C TRP A 120 -3.23 -7.56 -10.07
N ALA A 121 -4.05 -6.96 -10.94
CA ALA A 121 -5.42 -7.43 -11.20
C ALA A 121 -5.43 -8.87 -11.72
N VAL A 122 -4.52 -9.19 -12.64
CA VAL A 122 -4.35 -10.56 -13.17
C VAL A 122 -3.88 -11.52 -12.06
N LEU A 123 -2.87 -11.13 -11.28
CA LEU A 123 -2.36 -11.95 -10.17
C LEU A 123 -3.45 -12.22 -9.13
N ILE A 124 -4.15 -11.19 -8.68
CA ILE A 124 -5.25 -11.32 -7.71
C ILE A 124 -6.35 -12.21 -8.29
N PHE A 125 -6.71 -12.04 -9.56
CA PHE A 125 -7.72 -12.88 -10.21
C PHE A 125 -7.35 -14.36 -10.20
N PHE A 126 -6.10 -14.72 -10.53
CA PHE A 126 -5.65 -16.11 -10.49
C PHE A 126 -5.54 -16.65 -9.06
N LEU A 127 -4.94 -15.88 -8.15
CA LEU A 127 -4.81 -16.25 -6.74
C LEU A 127 -6.18 -16.46 -6.08
N SER A 128 -7.19 -15.71 -6.48
CA SER A 128 -8.55 -15.80 -5.92
C SER A 128 -9.35 -17.02 -6.39
N ARG A 129 -8.89 -17.77 -7.41
CA ARG A 129 -9.65 -18.92 -7.93
C ARG A 129 -9.59 -20.14 -7.00
N VAL A 130 -8.52 -20.28 -6.23
CA VAL A 130 -8.32 -21.38 -5.28
C VAL A 130 -8.75 -20.87 -3.91
N GLN A 131 -10.06 -20.79 -3.68
CA GLN A 131 -10.58 -20.42 -2.37
C GLN A 131 -11.07 -21.68 -1.67
N THR A 132 -10.17 -22.33 -0.93
CA THR A 132 -10.53 -23.33 0.08
C THR A 132 -11.06 -22.56 1.28
N GLY A 133 -12.36 -22.60 1.54
CA GLY A 133 -12.92 -22.04 2.77
C GLY A 133 -12.24 -22.70 3.99
N PRO A 134 -11.92 -21.95 5.05
CA PRO A 134 -11.42 -22.53 6.30
C PRO A 134 -12.39 -23.62 6.78
N LEU A 135 -11.84 -24.75 7.22
CA LEU A 135 -12.64 -25.87 7.76
C LEU A 135 -13.36 -25.51 9.08
N ASP A 136 -13.01 -24.37 9.67
CA ASP A 136 -13.45 -23.89 10.99
C ASP A 136 -14.32 -22.62 10.89
N ASP A 137 -15.32 -22.65 10.01
CA ASP A 137 -16.34 -21.59 9.83
C ASP A 137 -17.36 -21.52 10.99
N ILE A 138 -17.11 -22.24 12.09
CA ILE A 138 -18.07 -22.51 13.17
C ILE A 138 -17.83 -21.61 14.39
N SER A 139 -16.58 -21.16 14.60
CA SER A 139 -16.20 -20.34 15.76
C SER A 139 -16.37 -18.85 15.47
N PRO A 140 -17.18 -18.10 16.25
CA PRO A 140 -17.32 -16.67 16.06
C PRO A 140 -16.04 -15.93 16.46
N LEU A 141 -15.69 -14.88 15.70
CA LEU A 141 -14.54 -14.03 16.05
C LEU A 141 -14.75 -13.34 17.40
N SER A 142 -13.70 -13.34 18.20
CA SER A 142 -13.60 -12.54 19.41
C SER A 142 -13.55 -11.04 19.08
N ARG A 143 -13.92 -10.21 20.06
CA ARG A 143 -13.87 -8.74 19.91
C ARG A 143 -12.46 -8.23 19.58
N GLY A 144 -11.42 -8.90 20.09
CA GLY A 144 -10.02 -8.55 19.83
C GLY A 144 -9.61 -8.82 18.38
N GLU A 145 -10.07 -9.92 17.80
CA GLU A 145 -9.78 -10.27 16.40
C GLU A 145 -10.47 -9.32 15.42
N ILE A 146 -11.72 -8.94 15.72
CA ILE A 146 -12.43 -7.92 14.93
C ILE A 146 -11.68 -6.59 14.99
N ALA A 147 -11.25 -6.16 16.17
CA ALA A 147 -10.48 -4.93 16.33
C ALA A 147 -9.16 -4.98 15.53
N LEU A 148 -8.44 -6.10 15.57
CA LEU A 148 -7.22 -6.30 14.80
C LEU A 148 -7.48 -6.25 13.29
N ALA A 149 -8.53 -6.93 12.82
CA ALA A 149 -8.92 -6.93 11.42
C ALA A 149 -9.23 -5.51 10.92
N VAL A 150 -9.98 -4.72 11.70
CA VAL A 150 -10.26 -3.32 11.40
C VAL A 150 -8.99 -2.48 11.36
N VAL A 151 -8.09 -2.64 12.33
CA VAL A 151 -6.79 -1.93 12.34
C VAL A 151 -5.97 -2.23 11.10
N LEU A 152 -5.92 -3.49 10.66
CA LEU A 152 -5.19 -3.87 9.45
C LEU A 152 -5.82 -3.31 8.17
N LEU A 153 -7.15 -3.21 8.09
CA LEU A 153 -7.84 -2.52 6.99
C LEU A 153 -7.58 -1.01 6.99
N VAL A 154 -7.51 -0.37 8.17
CA VAL A 154 -7.10 1.03 8.28
C VAL A 154 -5.66 1.21 7.82
N LEU A 155 -4.75 0.30 8.23
CA LEU A 155 -3.36 0.32 7.78
C LEU A 155 -3.24 0.15 6.27
N PHE A 156 -4.07 -0.69 5.65
CA PHE A 156 -4.17 -0.77 4.19
C PHE A 156 -4.46 0.60 3.59
N VAL A 157 -5.52 1.28 4.05
CA VAL A 157 -5.89 2.61 3.54
C VAL A 157 -4.77 3.63 3.73
N LEU A 158 -4.09 3.59 4.89
CA LEU A 158 -3.01 4.53 5.21
C LEU A 158 -1.74 4.30 4.37
N THR A 159 -1.47 3.04 3.98
CA THR A 159 -0.24 2.66 3.26
C THR A 159 -0.44 2.53 1.76
N PHE A 160 -1.68 2.39 1.29
CA PHE A 160 -1.99 2.22 -0.12
C PHE A 160 -1.51 3.42 -0.94
N THR A 161 -0.74 3.13 -1.98
CA THR A 161 -0.16 4.11 -2.89
C THR A 161 -0.73 3.88 -4.28
N PRO A 162 -1.77 4.61 -4.72
CA PRO A 162 -2.44 4.32 -5.99
C PRO A 162 -1.54 4.49 -7.22
N PHE A 163 -0.43 5.21 -7.09
CA PHE A 163 0.53 5.42 -8.17
C PHE A 163 1.96 5.25 -7.63
N PRO A 164 2.45 4.01 -7.50
CA PRO A 164 3.68 3.74 -6.77
C PRO A 164 4.92 4.41 -7.39
N LEU A 165 5.06 4.37 -8.72
CA LEU A 165 6.21 4.95 -9.41
C LEU A 165 5.72 5.70 -10.64
N ARG A 166 6.16 6.94 -10.82
CA ARG A 166 5.79 7.77 -11.96
C ARG A 166 7.04 8.30 -12.63
N LEU A 167 7.11 8.14 -13.95
CA LEU A 167 8.11 8.84 -14.74
C LEU A 167 7.58 10.25 -15.02
N ILE A 168 8.24 11.25 -14.47
CA ILE A 168 7.97 12.65 -14.73
C ILE A 168 8.92 13.06 -15.87
N PRO A 169 8.40 13.51 -17.03
CA PRO A 169 9.23 13.87 -18.17
C PRO A 169 10.03 15.15 -17.96
#